data_AF-A0A2K6AG07-F1
#
_entry.id   AF-A0A2K6AG07-F1
#
_cell.length_a   1.000
_cell.length_b   1.000
_cell.length_c   1.000
_cell.angle_alpha   90.00
_cell.angle_beta   90.00
_cell.angle_gamma   90.00
#
_symmetry.space_group_name_H-M   'P 1'
#
loop_
_entity.id
_entity.type
_entity.pdbx_description
1 polymer ?
#
loop_
_entity_poly.entity_id
_entity_poly.type
_entity_poly.pdbx_seq_one_letter_code
_entity_poly.pdbx_strand_id
1 'polypeptide(L)'
;MQIIRHSEQTLKTALISKNPVLVSQYEKLDAGEQRLMNEAFQPASDLFGPITLHSPSDWITSHPEAPQDFEQFFSDPYRKTPSPDKRSIYIQSIGSLGNTRLISEEYIKWLTGYCKAYFYGLRVKLLEPVPVSATRCSFRKPENAFCVVEITMIDLYPRDSWNFVSGQASDRCFTGQGKVDSRKRF
;
A
#
# COMPACT_ATOMS: atom_id res chain seq x y z
N MET A 1 -12.59 -15.42 19.13
CA MET A 1 -11.35 -14.71 18.80
C MET A 1 -10.31 -15.74 18.43
N GLN A 2 -9.80 -15.71 17.20
CA GLN A 2 -8.78 -16.62 16.69
C GLN A 2 -7.56 -15.81 16.30
N ILE A 3 -6.36 -16.25 16.68
CA ILE A 3 -5.11 -15.57 16.30
C ILE A 3 -4.44 -16.39 15.21
N ILE A 4 -4.17 -15.77 14.07
CA ILE A 4 -3.40 -16.40 12.99
C ILE A 4 -1.92 -16.29 13.34
N ARG A 5 -1.24 -17.44 13.43
CA ARG A 5 0.21 -17.51 13.67
C ARG A 5 0.84 -18.50 12.71
N HIS A 6 2.06 -18.19 12.29
CA HIS A 6 2.91 -19.07 11.50
C HIS A 6 4.18 -19.38 12.29
N SER A 7 4.79 -20.54 12.00
CA SER A 7 6.10 -20.85 12.57
C SER A 7 7.16 -19.93 11.99
N GLU A 8 8.24 -19.71 12.74
CA GLU A 8 9.40 -18.95 12.27
C GLU A 8 9.94 -19.51 10.95
N GLN A 9 10.00 -20.83 10.79
CA GLN A 9 10.48 -21.48 9.58
C GLN A 9 9.59 -21.16 8.37
N THR A 10 8.26 -21.13 8.55
CA THR A 10 7.32 -20.74 7.49
C THR A 10 7.51 -19.29 7.11
N LEU A 11 7.64 -18.39 8.08
CA LEU A 11 7.87 -16.96 7.84
C LEU A 11 9.21 -16.71 7.14
N LYS A 12 10.30 -17.35 7.57
CA LYS A 12 11.61 -17.26 6.91
C LYS A 12 11.54 -17.73 5.46
N THR A 13 10.87 -18.86 5.22
CA THR A 13 10.67 -19.37 3.86
C THR A 13 9.87 -18.39 3.01
N ALA A 14 8.81 -17.78 3.56
CA ALA A 14 7.96 -16.87 2.81
C ALA A 14 8.60 -15.49 2.56
N LEU A 15 9.35 -14.94 3.53
CA LEU A 15 9.88 -13.57 3.46
C LEU A 15 11.30 -13.48 2.87
N ILE A 16 12.12 -14.53 3.00
CA ILE A 16 13.50 -14.55 2.47
C ILE A 16 13.60 -15.43 1.22
N SER A 17 12.75 -16.47 1.10
CA SER A 17 12.86 -17.58 0.14
C SER A 17 13.95 -18.63 0.48
N LYS A 18 13.83 -19.80 -0.15
CA LYS A 18 14.85 -20.86 -0.20
C LYS A 18 15.81 -20.71 -1.40
N ASN A 19 15.50 -19.79 -2.32
CA ASN A 19 16.28 -19.53 -3.51
C ASN A 19 17.62 -18.88 -3.13
N PRO A 20 18.78 -19.49 -3.47
CA PRO A 20 20.09 -18.99 -3.07
C PRO A 20 20.36 -17.54 -3.51
N VAL A 21 19.77 -17.11 -4.64
CA VAL A 21 19.94 -15.75 -5.15
C VAL A 21 19.24 -14.74 -4.25
N LEU A 22 18.02 -15.04 -3.79
CA LEU A 22 17.25 -14.15 -2.91
C LEU A 22 17.82 -14.14 -1.49
N VAL A 23 18.28 -15.30 -1.00
CA VAL A 23 19.01 -15.40 0.27
C VAL A 23 20.27 -14.52 0.24
N SER A 24 21.06 -14.59 -0.84
CA SER A 24 22.25 -13.74 -0.98
C SER A 24 21.91 -12.24 -1.04
N GLN A 25 20.74 -11.86 -1.58
CA GLN A 25 20.30 -10.46 -1.54
C GLN A 25 19.96 -10.01 -0.13
N TYR A 26 19.28 -10.85 0.65
CA TYR A 26 18.99 -10.59 2.06
C TYR A 26 20.27 -10.43 2.89
N GLU A 27 21.26 -11.31 2.68
CA GLU A 27 22.55 -11.25 3.38
C GLU A 27 23.37 -9.98 3.08
N LYS A 28 23.10 -9.32 1.94
CA LYS A 28 23.75 -8.06 1.55
C LYS A 28 23.11 -6.81 2.15
N LEU A 29 21.93 -6.93 2.75
CA LEU A 29 21.27 -5.83 3.44
C LEU A 29 22.15 -5.33 4.60
N ASP A 30 22.00 -4.05 4.95
CA ASP A 30 22.75 -3.52 6.08
C ASP A 30 22.26 -4.11 7.42
N ALA A 31 23.10 -4.02 8.46
CA ALA A 31 22.78 -4.62 9.76
C ALA A 31 21.50 -4.04 10.41
N GLY A 32 21.15 -2.79 10.11
CA GLY A 32 19.90 -2.17 10.56
C GLY A 32 18.69 -2.75 9.82
N GLU A 33 18.77 -2.85 8.50
CA GLU A 33 17.73 -3.48 7.67
C GLU A 33 17.49 -4.94 8.05
N GLN A 34 18.56 -5.72 8.22
CA GLN A 34 18.44 -7.12 8.65
C GLN A 34 17.82 -7.23 10.04
N ARG A 35 18.20 -6.37 10.99
CA ARG A 35 17.56 -6.33 12.31
C ARG A 35 16.06 -6.06 12.19
N LEU A 36 15.66 -5.06 11.41
CA LEU A 36 14.26 -4.73 11.18
C LEU A 36 13.49 -5.90 10.54
N MET A 37 14.06 -6.57 9.55
CA MET A 37 13.41 -7.71 8.91
C MET A 37 13.31 -8.92 9.85
N ASN A 38 14.32 -9.14 10.70
CA ASN A 38 14.30 -10.23 11.67
C ASN A 38 13.24 -10.06 12.77
N GLU A 39 12.74 -8.85 13.02
CA GLU A 39 11.61 -8.60 13.93
C GLU A 39 10.34 -9.35 13.49
N ALA A 40 10.14 -9.55 12.18
CA ALA A 40 9.01 -10.30 11.65
C ALA A 40 9.01 -11.78 12.09
N PHE A 41 10.14 -12.30 12.54
CA PHE A 41 10.30 -13.68 13.02
C PHE A 41 10.17 -13.80 14.54
N GLN A 42 10.14 -12.68 15.26
CA GLN A 42 10.07 -12.66 16.72
C GLN A 42 8.59 -12.69 17.17
N PRO A 43 8.13 -13.74 17.86
CA PRO A 43 6.73 -13.85 18.29
C PRO A 43 6.26 -12.75 19.26
N ALA A 44 7.21 -12.05 19.89
CA ALA A 44 7.00 -10.97 20.86
C ALA A 44 7.31 -9.59 20.28
N SER A 45 7.54 -9.45 18.96
CA SER A 45 7.77 -8.14 18.36
C SER A 45 6.47 -7.32 18.35
N ASP A 46 6.56 -6.08 18.82
CA ASP A 46 5.49 -5.11 18.72
C ASP A 46 5.32 -4.57 17.29
N LEU A 47 6.32 -4.77 16.41
CA LEU A 47 6.29 -4.30 15.03
C LEU A 47 5.46 -5.20 14.12
N PHE A 48 5.53 -6.52 14.33
CA PHE A 48 4.89 -7.52 13.49
C PHE A 48 4.01 -8.46 14.32
N GLY A 49 3.00 -7.88 14.96
CA GLY A 49 2.03 -8.63 15.76
C GLY A 49 1.17 -9.58 14.93
N PRO A 50 0.68 -10.69 15.51
CA PRO A 50 -0.16 -11.64 14.81
C PRO A 50 -1.55 -11.07 14.53
N ILE A 51 -2.15 -11.50 13.41
CA ILE A 51 -3.49 -11.06 13.01
C ILE A 51 -4.53 -11.70 13.94
N THR A 52 -5.36 -10.86 14.55
CA THR A 52 -6.46 -11.31 15.43
C THR A 52 -7.78 -11.22 14.68
N LEU A 53 -8.44 -12.37 14.54
CA LEU A 53 -9.79 -12.50 14.00
C LEU A 53 -10.80 -12.42 15.13
N HIS A 54 -11.72 -11.46 15.03
CA HIS A 54 -12.79 -11.24 15.97
C HIS A 54 -14.07 -11.95 15.54
N SER A 55 -14.34 -12.06 14.22
CA SER A 55 -15.59 -12.63 13.71
C SER A 55 -15.45 -13.34 12.35
N PRO A 56 -16.41 -14.19 11.96
CA PRO A 56 -16.48 -14.74 10.60
C PRO A 56 -16.67 -13.68 9.51
N SER A 57 -17.17 -12.50 9.88
CA SER A 57 -17.38 -11.36 8.97
C SER A 57 -16.10 -10.53 8.75
N ASP A 58 -14.99 -10.89 9.39
CA ASP A 58 -13.71 -10.22 9.18
C ASP A 58 -13.26 -10.42 7.72
N TRP A 59 -12.65 -9.39 7.14
CA TRP A 59 -12.33 -9.34 5.71
C TRP A 59 -11.58 -10.58 5.21
N ILE A 60 -10.52 -10.98 5.92
CA ILE A 60 -9.65 -12.11 5.58
C ILE A 60 -10.39 -13.46 5.57
N THR A 61 -11.45 -13.60 6.37
CA THR A 61 -12.29 -14.81 6.40
C THR A 61 -13.32 -14.78 5.27
N SER A 62 -13.90 -13.60 5.00
CA SER A 62 -14.95 -13.43 3.99
C SER A 62 -14.42 -13.37 2.55
N HIS A 63 -13.16 -12.97 2.37
CA HIS A 63 -12.50 -12.81 1.08
C HIS A 63 -11.15 -13.53 1.11
N PRO A 64 -11.12 -14.86 0.91
CA PRO A 64 -9.87 -15.60 0.89
C PRO A 64 -9.03 -15.17 -0.32
N GLU A 65 -7.87 -14.58 -0.04
CA GLU A 65 -6.87 -14.22 -1.04
C GLU A 65 -5.76 -15.28 -1.04
N ALA A 66 -5.23 -15.62 -2.23
CA ALA A 66 -4.09 -16.51 -2.32
C ALA A 66 -2.87 -15.82 -1.69
N PRO A 67 -2.12 -16.49 -0.80
CA PRO A 67 -0.92 -15.90 -0.22
C PRO A 67 0.12 -15.68 -1.33
N GLN A 68 0.86 -14.58 -1.21
CA GLN A 68 2.02 -14.29 -2.06
C GLN A 68 3.27 -14.28 -1.18
N ASP A 69 4.25 -15.11 -1.50
CA ASP A 69 5.57 -15.07 -0.88
C ASP A 69 6.54 -14.10 -1.60
N PHE A 70 7.68 -13.85 -0.98
CA PHE A 70 8.68 -12.91 -1.52
C PHE A 70 9.24 -13.36 -2.88
N GLU A 71 9.42 -14.66 -3.09
CA GLU A 71 9.94 -15.18 -4.37
C GLU A 71 8.94 -14.98 -5.50
N GLN A 72 7.66 -15.27 -5.25
CA GLN A 72 6.57 -15.00 -6.17
C GLN A 72 6.44 -13.52 -6.49
N PHE A 73 6.50 -12.65 -5.47
CA PHE A 73 6.53 -11.20 -5.67
C PHE A 73 7.73 -10.78 -6.52
N PHE A 74 8.94 -11.22 -6.16
CA PHE A 74 10.18 -10.80 -6.80
C PHE A 74 10.26 -11.25 -8.28
N SER A 75 9.74 -12.44 -8.57
CA SER A 75 9.76 -13.08 -9.89
C SER A 75 8.65 -12.61 -10.83
N ASP A 76 7.68 -11.82 -10.33
CA ASP A 76 6.59 -11.29 -11.16
C ASP A 76 7.16 -10.35 -12.25
N PRO A 77 6.97 -10.67 -13.56
CA PRO A 77 7.45 -9.82 -14.65
C PRO A 77 6.76 -8.45 -14.70
N TYR A 78 5.59 -8.31 -14.07
CA TYR A 78 4.86 -7.06 -13.96
C TYR A 78 5.26 -6.25 -12.73
N ARG A 79 6.13 -6.78 -11.85
CA ARG A 79 6.62 -6.07 -10.66
C ARG A 79 7.26 -4.74 -11.07
N LYS A 80 6.70 -3.65 -10.55
CA LYS A 80 7.27 -2.30 -10.73
C LYS A 80 8.41 -2.10 -9.73
N THR A 81 9.61 -1.96 -10.24
CA THR A 81 10.78 -1.59 -9.43
C THR A 81 11.05 -0.10 -9.60
N PRO A 82 11.24 0.66 -8.50
CA PRO A 82 11.67 2.05 -8.58
C PRO A 82 12.93 2.20 -9.43
N SER A 83 12.96 3.20 -10.30
CA SER A 83 14.17 3.59 -11.04
C SER A 83 14.64 4.97 -10.60
N PRO A 84 15.90 5.36 -10.86
CA PRO A 84 16.38 6.70 -10.57
C PRO A 84 15.47 7.82 -11.10
N ASP A 85 14.87 7.58 -12.27
CA ASP A 85 13.94 8.51 -12.94
C ASP A 85 12.51 8.43 -12.39
N LYS A 86 12.09 7.25 -11.90
CA LYS A 86 10.72 6.97 -11.42
C LYS A 86 10.73 6.57 -9.95
N ARG A 87 11.05 7.53 -9.08
CA ARG A 87 11.14 7.34 -7.62
C ARG A 87 10.23 8.26 -6.81
N SER A 88 9.19 8.82 -7.42
CA SER A 88 8.25 9.72 -6.74
C SER A 88 6.85 9.13 -6.68
N ILE A 89 6.28 9.03 -5.48
CA ILE A 89 4.85 8.87 -5.24
C ILE A 89 4.25 10.27 -5.20
N TYR A 90 3.27 10.54 -6.05
CA TYR A 90 2.50 11.77 -5.99
C TYR A 90 1.18 11.53 -5.29
N ILE A 91 0.80 12.38 -4.35
CA ILE A 91 -0.52 12.38 -3.73
C ILE A 91 -1.30 13.53 -4.35
N GLN A 92 -2.47 13.23 -4.92
CA GLN A 92 -3.31 14.19 -5.62
C GLN A 92 -4.71 14.17 -5.03
N SER A 93 -5.14 15.26 -4.41
CA SER A 93 -6.53 15.40 -3.97
C SER A 93 -7.44 15.75 -5.14
N ILE A 94 -8.60 15.10 -5.20
CA ILE A 94 -9.66 15.39 -6.15
C ILE A 94 -10.87 15.89 -5.36
N GLY A 95 -11.28 17.13 -5.61
CA GLY A 95 -12.32 17.80 -4.85
C GLY A 95 -11.90 18.16 -3.42
N SER A 96 -12.88 18.44 -2.55
CA SER A 96 -12.62 18.80 -1.15
C SER A 96 -12.45 17.56 -0.29
N LEU A 97 -11.33 17.46 0.43
CA LEU A 97 -11.08 16.41 1.42
C LEU A 97 -11.68 16.81 2.77
N GLY A 98 -13.02 16.70 2.89
CA GLY A 98 -13.75 16.97 4.12
C GLY A 98 -14.26 18.41 4.25
N ASN A 99 -14.86 18.68 5.42
CA ASN A 99 -15.59 19.93 5.69
C ASN A 99 -14.72 21.02 6.35
N THR A 100 -13.53 20.68 6.83
CA THR A 100 -12.61 21.63 7.50
C THR A 100 -11.17 21.39 7.07
N ARG A 101 -10.39 22.48 6.94
CA ARG A 101 -8.98 22.43 6.50
C ARG A 101 -8.10 21.57 7.41
N LEU A 102 -8.34 21.60 8.72
CA LEU A 102 -7.56 20.86 9.72
C LEU A 102 -7.64 19.34 9.52
N ILE A 103 -8.83 18.80 9.25
CA ILE A 103 -9.02 17.36 9.00
C ILE A 103 -8.29 16.95 7.72
N SER A 104 -8.34 17.82 6.69
CA SER A 104 -7.66 17.55 5.41
C SER A 104 -6.13 17.55 5.56
N GLU A 105 -5.56 18.49 6.30
CA GLU A 105 -4.10 18.60 6.49
C GLU A 105 -3.55 17.46 7.33
N GLU A 106 -4.25 17.11 8.42
CA GLU A 106 -3.86 15.99 9.26
C GLU A 106 -3.93 14.67 8.49
N TYR A 107 -5.00 14.45 7.72
CA TYR A 107 -5.14 13.26 6.89
C TYR A 107 -4.00 13.12 5.87
N ILE A 108 -3.68 14.20 5.15
CA ILE A 108 -2.58 14.22 4.18
C ILE A 108 -1.24 13.97 4.86
N LYS A 109 -1.03 14.51 6.06
CA LYS A 109 0.16 14.26 6.86
C LYS A 109 0.31 12.78 7.20
N TRP A 110 -0.75 12.13 7.68
CA TRP A 110 -0.75 10.69 7.97
C TRP A 110 -0.51 9.86 6.72
N LEU A 111 -1.24 10.12 5.64
CA LEU A 111 -1.07 9.41 4.37
C LEU A 111 0.36 9.54 3.84
N THR A 112 0.94 10.74 3.91
CA THR A 112 2.33 10.98 3.53
C THR A 112 3.29 10.20 4.41
N GLY A 113 3.04 10.14 5.72
CA GLY A 113 3.83 9.36 6.68
C GLY A 113 3.81 7.87 6.34
N TYR A 114 2.61 7.30 6.12
CA TYR A 114 2.46 5.91 5.72
C TYR A 114 3.16 5.61 4.39
N CYS A 115 2.98 6.44 3.36
CA CYS A 115 3.67 6.24 2.09
C CYS A 115 5.20 6.23 2.25
N LYS A 116 5.76 7.11 3.10
CA LYS A 116 7.20 7.12 3.37
C LYS A 116 7.69 5.89 4.14
N ALA A 117 6.87 5.38 5.06
CA ALA A 117 7.20 4.21 5.87
C ALA A 117 7.15 2.92 5.04
N TYR A 118 6.08 2.68 4.30
CA TYR A 118 5.88 1.47 3.51
C TYR A 118 6.69 1.44 2.21
N PHE A 119 6.88 2.60 1.57
CA PHE A 119 7.64 2.71 0.33
C PHE A 119 8.98 3.39 0.56
N TYR A 120 9.78 2.80 1.44
CA TYR A 120 11.11 3.32 1.78
C TYR A 120 11.97 3.56 0.52
N GLY A 121 12.73 4.65 0.52
CA GLY A 121 13.53 5.09 -0.62
C GLY A 121 12.75 5.86 -1.71
N LEU A 122 11.42 5.86 -1.69
CA LEU A 122 10.61 6.71 -2.56
C LEU A 122 10.38 8.11 -1.98
N ARG A 123 10.32 9.10 -2.86
CA ARG A 123 9.93 10.47 -2.50
C ARG A 123 8.42 10.58 -2.54
N VAL A 124 7.81 11.17 -1.51
CA VAL A 124 6.37 11.47 -1.52
C VAL A 124 6.18 12.96 -1.75
N LYS A 125 5.39 13.32 -2.76
CA LYS A 125 5.11 14.71 -3.15
C LYS A 125 3.61 14.94 -3.17
N LEU A 126 3.16 16.01 -2.53
CA LEU A 126 1.78 16.47 -2.62
C LEU A 126 1.60 17.35 -3.86
N LEU A 127 0.52 17.15 -4.60
CA LEU A 127 0.10 18.00 -5.71
C LEU A 127 -1.06 18.90 -5.28
N GLU A 128 -1.22 20.01 -6.01
CA GLU A 128 -2.32 20.95 -5.79
C GLU A 128 -3.69 20.28 -6.03
N PRO A 129 -4.70 20.51 -5.18
CA PRO A 129 -6.03 19.92 -5.36
C PRO A 129 -6.63 20.21 -6.74
N VAL A 130 -7.22 19.18 -7.35
CA VAL A 130 -7.86 19.29 -8.67
C VAL A 130 -9.39 19.17 -8.50
N PRO A 131 -10.21 20.05 -9.11
CA PRO A 131 -11.65 19.90 -9.06
C PRO A 131 -12.11 18.67 -9.86
N VAL A 132 -13.21 18.05 -9.44
CA VAL A 132 -13.76 16.83 -10.06
C VAL A 132 -14.06 17.03 -11.54
N SER A 133 -14.60 18.18 -11.92
CA SER A 133 -14.89 18.53 -13.32
C SER A 133 -13.64 18.53 -14.20
N ALA A 134 -12.46 18.74 -13.62
CA ALA A 134 -11.21 18.78 -14.35
C ALA A 134 -10.58 17.40 -14.54
N THR A 135 -10.91 16.36 -13.77
CA THR A 135 -10.23 15.05 -13.87
C THR A 135 -10.66 14.25 -15.09
N ARG A 136 -11.94 14.39 -15.51
CA ARG A 136 -12.53 13.71 -16.68
C ARG A 136 -12.26 12.19 -16.72
N CYS A 137 -12.12 11.55 -15.55
CA CYS A 137 -11.77 10.12 -15.39
C CYS A 137 -10.51 9.68 -16.19
N SER A 138 -9.58 10.61 -16.43
CA SER A 138 -8.34 10.33 -17.15
C SER A 138 -7.20 10.04 -16.17
N PHE A 139 -6.49 8.94 -16.37
CA PHE A 139 -5.30 8.63 -15.58
C PHE A 139 -4.17 9.62 -15.91
N ARG A 140 -3.65 10.31 -14.89
CA ARG A 140 -2.58 11.30 -15.03
C ARG A 140 -1.37 10.83 -14.25
N LYS A 141 -0.32 10.45 -14.98
CA LYS A 141 0.94 10.05 -14.39
C LYS A 141 2.06 10.95 -14.91
N PRO A 142 2.69 11.77 -14.05
CA PRO A 142 3.93 12.46 -14.40
C PRO A 142 5.00 11.46 -14.85
N GLU A 143 5.85 11.82 -15.82
CA GLU A 143 6.85 10.89 -16.38
C GLU A 143 7.82 10.34 -15.32
N ASN A 144 8.17 11.17 -14.33
CA ASN A 144 9.05 10.82 -13.22
C ASN A 144 8.33 10.17 -12.02
N ALA A 145 7.04 9.88 -12.15
CA ALA A 145 6.28 9.23 -11.10
C ALA A 145 6.57 7.73 -11.09
N PHE A 146 6.84 7.21 -9.90
CA PHE A 146 6.68 5.79 -9.61
C PHE A 146 5.18 5.46 -9.68
N CYS A 147 4.37 6.19 -8.91
CA CYS A 147 2.92 6.13 -8.91
C CYS A 147 2.26 7.46 -8.53
N VAL A 148 0.95 7.54 -8.74
CA VAL A 148 0.08 8.62 -8.30
C VAL A 148 -1.06 8.02 -7.47
N VAL A 149 -1.23 8.53 -6.26
CA VAL A 149 -2.33 8.20 -5.36
C VAL A 149 -3.31 9.36 -5.41
N GLU A 150 -4.41 9.15 -6.12
CA GLU A 150 -5.52 10.08 -6.22
C GLU A 150 -6.53 9.79 -5.10
N ILE A 151 -6.87 10.80 -4.31
CA ILE A 151 -7.75 10.65 -3.15
C ILE A 151 -8.95 11.58 -3.27
N THR A 152 -10.13 11.08 -2.92
CA THR A 152 -11.38 11.82 -3.00
C THR A 152 -12.31 11.43 -1.86
N MET A 153 -13.19 12.36 -1.48
CA MET A 153 -14.31 12.10 -0.56
C MET A 153 -15.62 11.84 -1.32
N ILE A 154 -15.58 11.82 -2.64
CA ILE A 154 -16.74 11.63 -3.51
C ILE A 154 -16.82 10.17 -3.93
N ASP A 155 -18.05 9.67 -4.01
CA ASP A 155 -18.33 8.30 -4.38
C ASP A 155 -17.94 8.03 -5.83
N LEU A 156 -17.24 6.91 -6.03
CA LEU A 156 -16.71 6.49 -7.31
C LEU A 156 -17.61 5.40 -7.91
N TYR A 157 -18.03 5.63 -9.16
CA TYR A 157 -18.85 4.73 -9.96
C TYR A 157 -18.14 4.45 -11.28
N PRO A 158 -17.24 3.45 -11.35
CA PRO A 158 -16.44 3.21 -12.56
C PRO A 158 -17.28 2.82 -13.78
N ARG A 159 -18.49 2.29 -13.56
CA ARG A 159 -19.47 1.89 -14.59
C ARG A 159 -20.88 2.08 -14.04
N ASP A 160 -21.83 2.37 -14.93
CA ASP A 160 -23.24 2.60 -14.57
C ASP A 160 -23.92 1.39 -13.89
N SER A 161 -23.38 0.17 -14.10
CA SER A 161 -23.89 -1.06 -13.48
C SER A 161 -23.30 -1.35 -12.09
N TRP A 162 -22.40 -0.52 -11.58
CA TRP A 162 -21.71 -0.74 -10.30
C TRP A 162 -22.37 0.07 -9.19
N ASN A 163 -22.47 -0.50 -7.98
CA ASN A 163 -23.02 0.18 -6.82
C ASN A 163 -22.10 1.30 -6.33
N PHE A 164 -20.93 0.99 -5.77
CA PHE A 164 -19.88 1.97 -5.44
C PHE A 164 -18.57 1.22 -5.26
N VAL A 165 -17.43 1.91 -5.43
CA VAL A 165 -16.11 1.36 -5.05
C VAL A 165 -15.43 2.26 -4.04
N SER A 166 -14.70 1.63 -3.11
CA SER A 166 -13.74 2.36 -2.26
C SER A 166 -12.50 2.78 -3.03
N GLY A 167 -12.27 2.23 -4.21
CA GLY A 167 -11.23 2.72 -5.09
C GLY A 167 -11.01 1.87 -6.33
N GLN A 168 -10.14 2.36 -7.21
CA GLN A 168 -9.71 1.67 -8.42
C GLN A 168 -8.23 1.92 -8.63
N ALA A 169 -7.48 0.88 -8.98
CA ALA A 169 -6.07 0.98 -9.36
C ALA A 169 -5.86 0.51 -10.81
N SER A 170 -4.81 1.00 -11.45
CA SER A 170 -4.38 0.56 -12.78
C SER A 170 -2.92 0.14 -12.73
N ASP A 171 -2.62 -1.11 -13.09
CA ASP A 171 -1.23 -1.61 -13.10
C ASP A 171 -0.39 -1.00 -14.23
N ARG A 172 -1.06 -0.46 -15.27
CA ARG A 172 -0.41 0.22 -16.40
C ARG A 172 -0.05 1.67 -16.07
N CYS A 173 -0.91 2.37 -15.32
CA CYS A 173 -0.74 3.79 -15.01
C CYS A 173 -0.42 4.09 -13.53
N PHE A 174 -0.42 3.10 -12.64
CA PHE A 174 -0.23 3.23 -11.18
C PHE A 174 -0.88 4.48 -10.59
N THR A 175 -2.12 4.71 -11.02
CA THR A 175 -3.05 5.73 -10.56
C THR A 175 -4.12 4.99 -9.79
N GLY A 176 -4.15 5.20 -8.47
CA GLY A 176 -5.19 4.67 -7.59
C GLY A 176 -6.15 5.79 -7.24
N GLN A 177 -7.45 5.68 -7.56
CA GLN A 177 -8.47 6.55 -6.98
C GLN A 177 -9.02 5.88 -5.74
N GLY A 178 -8.92 6.50 -4.56
CA GLY A 178 -9.43 5.95 -3.30
C GLY A 178 -10.45 6.88 -2.63
N LYS A 179 -11.53 6.31 -2.11
CA LYS A 179 -12.48 6.94 -1.19
C LYS A 179 -12.01 6.69 0.24
N VAL A 180 -11.85 7.77 1.00
CA VAL A 180 -11.50 7.70 2.42
C VAL A 180 -12.78 7.52 3.23
N ASP A 181 -12.91 6.38 3.93
CA ASP A 181 -14.03 6.16 4.85
C ASP A 181 -13.62 6.55 6.27
N SER A 182 -14.18 7.65 6.78
CA SER A 182 -13.94 8.16 8.14
C SER A 182 -14.45 7.24 9.25
N ARG A 183 -15.13 6.12 8.92
CA ARG A 183 -15.56 5.10 9.89
C ARG A 183 -14.54 3.97 10.11
N LYS A 184 -13.48 3.89 9.32
CA LYS A 184 -12.39 2.93 9.56
C LYS A 184 -11.31 3.59 10.41
N ARG A 185 -11.37 3.36 11.72
CA ARG A 185 -10.19 3.53 12.59
C ARG A 185 -9.19 2.46 12.15
N PHE A 186 -8.03 2.89 11.66
CA PHE A 186 -6.85 2.04 11.56
C PHE A 186 -6.31 1.76 12.97
#